data_AF-A0A9W7EDG5-F1
#
_entry.id   AF-A0A9W7EDG5-F1
#
_cell.length_a   1.000
_cell.length_b   1.000
_cell.length_c   1.000
_cell.angle_alpha   90.00
_cell.angle_beta   90.00
_cell.angle_gamma   90.00
#
_symmetry.space_group_name_H-M   'P 1'
#
loop_
_entity.id
_entity.type
_entity.pdbx_description
1 polymer ?
#
loop_
_entity_poly.entity_id
_entity_poly.type
_entity_poly.pdbx_seq_one_letter_code
_entity_poly.pdbx_strand_id
1 'polypeptide(L)'
;MGLVGLSSAPIIIPTNDEDGSDCEHELIPLTPTSRRHKKSPNKQKPSSFDFNQTEPKPKKMLGPPVRGVVDSLDEVRRDVKELQRQQNMWSTRRSHGVHMVLIVRATEPGTSPCEAAKWLSISLLIIFVQCWVLSTIVDESSYARCVDHDDCHIGEFCAPSPLNQRINPGTCHDCYVTTLPMSRIETEIYWLYVDDPTYWSSAVSHCTSTDTLPLRCDFLVHNRLMLSGGGVLVLLFSAVVALIPTVADLDQAADERAVMSERGLYKKSSSPIHVSTRALLYISHTSRVHFVPLLVVAATVGLLIADSLNSQNFLLNGLAVGFASNIDDLISFLIVSEAERQDVEVMIEHLLNSNDFRRKFWLRNRLFGMSLAVVLVSCVVWCEELMAVVGNEGDQKGFDGMRPCSDVLDVAERVPMLLGIIWFVVLKYQDNLNIKDKFTDMLKGAGALAVVAMMGQVGMFLHFGIAA
;
A
#
# COMPACT_ATOMS: atom_id res chain seq x y z
N MET A 1 -27.29 -18.98 10.49
CA MET A 1 -26.91 -20.36 10.10
C MET A 1 -28.01 -20.91 9.20
N GLY A 2 -27.70 -21.13 7.93
CA GLY A 2 -28.64 -21.63 6.91
C GLY A 2 -28.03 -21.46 5.52
N LEU A 3 -27.24 -22.45 5.08
CA LEU A 3 -26.73 -22.54 3.71
C LEU A 3 -27.88 -22.97 2.80
N VAL A 4 -28.37 -22.07 1.96
CA VAL A 4 -29.30 -22.37 0.87
C VAL A 4 -28.49 -22.77 -0.35
N GLY A 5 -28.77 -23.98 -0.85
CA GLY A 5 -28.08 -24.60 -1.97
C GLY A 5 -28.37 -23.92 -3.31
N LEU A 6 -27.30 -23.66 -4.07
CA LEU A 6 -27.38 -23.32 -5.48
C LEU A 6 -27.46 -24.60 -6.31
N SER A 7 -28.60 -24.76 -6.97
CA SER A 7 -28.87 -25.77 -7.99
C SER A 7 -28.02 -25.48 -9.23
N SER A 8 -27.15 -26.42 -9.60
CA SER A 8 -26.30 -26.37 -10.78
C SER A 8 -27.10 -26.71 -12.04
N ALA A 9 -27.29 -25.72 -12.92
CA ALA A 9 -27.68 -25.95 -14.31
C ALA A 9 -26.43 -26.28 -15.16
N PRO A 10 -26.50 -27.24 -16.10
CA PRO A 10 -25.37 -27.59 -16.94
C PRO A 10 -25.18 -26.52 -18.03
N ILE A 11 -24.01 -25.89 -18.02
CA ILE A 11 -23.55 -25.06 -19.13
C ILE A 11 -23.05 -26.00 -20.23
N ILE A 12 -23.78 -26.03 -21.35
CA ILE A 12 -23.32 -26.66 -22.58
C ILE A 12 -22.38 -25.68 -23.25
N ILE A 13 -21.08 -25.96 -23.21
CA ILE A 13 -20.05 -25.22 -23.95
C ILE A 13 -19.94 -25.86 -25.34
N PRO A 14 -20.13 -25.09 -26.44
CA PRO A 14 -19.80 -25.57 -27.76
C PRO A 14 -18.27 -25.63 -27.90
N THR A 15 -17.75 -26.82 -28.18
CA THR A 15 -16.39 -27.04 -28.64
C THR A 15 -16.29 -26.57 -30.09
N ASN A 16 -15.77 -25.36 -30.29
CA ASN A 16 -15.15 -25.01 -31.56
C ASN A 16 -13.65 -25.24 -31.41
N ASP A 17 -13.18 -26.28 -32.09
CA ASP A 17 -11.81 -26.42 -32.55
C ASP A 17 -11.44 -25.24 -33.48
N GLU A 18 -10.14 -25.00 -33.64
CA GLU A 18 -9.47 -24.03 -34.55
C GLU A 18 -9.21 -22.62 -33.97
N ASP A 19 -8.07 -22.45 -33.30
CA ASP A 19 -6.81 -21.94 -33.90
C ASP A 19 -5.79 -21.66 -32.77
N GLY A 20 -4.77 -22.52 -32.69
CA GLY A 20 -3.66 -22.37 -31.76
C GLY A 20 -2.76 -21.20 -32.18
N SER A 21 -2.81 -20.09 -31.43
CA SER A 21 -1.73 -19.11 -31.45
C SER A 21 -0.54 -19.69 -30.66
N ASP A 22 0.18 -20.61 -31.29
CA ASP A 22 1.39 -21.17 -30.72
C ASP A 22 2.41 -20.03 -30.54
N CYS A 23 2.76 -19.77 -29.29
CA CYS A 23 4.01 -19.08 -28.96
C CYS A 23 5.15 -20.04 -29.28
N GLU A 24 5.42 -20.26 -30.58
CA GLU A 24 6.53 -21.09 -31.00
C GLU A 24 7.82 -20.54 -30.39
N HIS A 25 8.52 -21.44 -29.69
CA HIS A 25 9.80 -21.18 -29.07
C HIS A 25 10.82 -20.81 -30.14
N GLU A 26 11.06 -19.51 -30.31
CA GLU A 26 12.24 -19.02 -31.03
C GLU A 26 13.47 -19.38 -30.18
N LEU A 27 13.99 -20.60 -30.41
CA LEU A 27 15.26 -21.09 -29.87
C LEU A 27 16.38 -20.20 -30.40
N ILE A 28 16.73 -19.17 -29.65
CA ILE A 28 17.95 -18.39 -29.89
C ILE A 28 19.14 -19.34 -29.68
N PRO A 29 19.97 -19.59 -30.72
CA PRO A 29 21.13 -20.45 -30.56
C PRO A 29 22.13 -19.80 -29.60
N LEU A 30 22.29 -20.40 -28.42
CA LEU A 30 23.40 -20.11 -27.52
C LEU A 30 24.70 -20.52 -28.23
N THR A 31 25.36 -19.55 -28.84
CA THR A 31 26.74 -19.74 -29.32
C THR A 31 27.64 -19.95 -28.10
N PRO A 32 28.43 -21.05 -28.05
CA PRO A 32 29.37 -21.27 -26.97
C PRO A 32 30.50 -20.25 -27.11
N THR A 33 30.49 -19.21 -26.27
CA THR A 33 31.64 -18.33 -26.12
C THR A 33 32.75 -19.11 -25.42
N SER A 34 33.72 -19.52 -26.24
CA SER A 34 35.01 -20.08 -25.84
C SER A 34 35.62 -19.28 -24.69
N ARG A 35 35.62 -19.89 -23.49
CA ARG A 35 36.34 -19.41 -22.31
C ARG A 35 37.84 -19.45 -22.58
N ARG A 36 38.40 -18.28 -22.94
CA ARG A 36 39.83 -18.03 -22.94
C ARG A 36 40.32 -18.00 -21.49
N HIS A 37 40.98 -19.06 -21.03
CA HIS A 37 41.75 -19.08 -19.79
C HIS A 37 42.82 -17.96 -19.82
N LYS A 38 42.56 -16.84 -19.13
CA LYS A 38 43.61 -15.90 -18.74
C LYS A 38 44.27 -16.43 -17.47
N LYS A 39 45.56 -16.74 -17.59
CA LYS A 39 46.49 -17.06 -16.49
C LYS A 39 46.46 -15.93 -15.45
N SER A 40 46.25 -16.31 -14.19
CA SER A 40 46.42 -15.44 -13.02
C SER A 40 47.92 -15.29 -12.72
N PRO A 41 48.44 -14.06 -12.52
CA PRO A 41 49.80 -13.87 -12.05
C PRO A 41 49.85 -13.84 -10.52
N ASN A 42 50.73 -14.69 -10.02
CA ASN A 42 51.72 -14.44 -8.98
C ASN A 42 51.30 -14.01 -7.57
N LYS A 43 51.63 -14.91 -6.64
CA LYS A 43 51.74 -14.74 -5.19
C LYS A 43 52.55 -13.48 -4.82
N GLN A 44 52.01 -12.67 -3.91
CA GLN A 44 52.81 -11.84 -3.01
C GLN A 44 52.51 -12.22 -1.57
N LYS A 45 53.57 -12.59 -0.85
CA LYS A 45 53.61 -12.82 0.61
C LYS A 45 53.43 -11.49 1.34
N PRO A 46 52.63 -11.41 2.41
CA PRO A 46 52.80 -10.37 3.40
C PRO A 46 53.90 -10.73 4.40
N SER A 47 54.75 -9.74 4.65
CA SER A 47 55.80 -9.70 5.67
C SER A 47 55.22 -9.79 7.08
N SER A 48 55.84 -10.63 7.89
CA SER A 48 55.68 -10.71 9.34
C SER A 48 56.12 -9.40 10.01
N PHE A 49 55.25 -8.84 10.85
CA PHE A 49 55.53 -7.71 11.72
C PHE A 49 55.64 -8.23 13.15
N ASP A 50 56.84 -8.15 13.73
CA ASP A 50 57.13 -8.54 15.10
C ASP A 50 56.60 -7.48 16.07
N PHE A 51 55.79 -7.89 17.05
CA PHE A 51 55.49 -7.10 18.23
C PHE A 51 55.83 -7.93 19.48
N ASN A 52 56.99 -7.60 20.06
CA ASN A 52 57.38 -8.04 21.39
C ASN A 52 56.57 -7.25 22.42
N GLN A 53 55.72 -7.93 23.20
CA GLN A 53 55.33 -7.46 24.52
C GLN A 53 55.37 -8.62 25.52
N THR A 54 56.32 -8.49 26.44
CA THR A 54 56.55 -9.30 27.62
C THR A 54 55.55 -8.91 28.71
N GLU A 55 54.68 -9.84 29.11
CA GLU A 55 53.94 -9.74 30.37
C GLU A 55 54.29 -10.90 31.32
N PRO A 56 54.35 -10.65 32.65
CA PRO A 56 54.78 -11.62 33.65
C PRO A 56 53.69 -12.64 33.99
N LYS A 57 54.10 -13.91 34.06
CA LYS A 57 53.27 -15.06 34.44
C LYS A 57 52.82 -14.97 35.91
N PRO A 58 51.51 -15.07 36.22
CA PRO A 58 51.07 -15.44 37.56
C PRO A 58 51.20 -16.96 37.76
N LYS A 59 51.88 -17.36 38.84
CA LYS A 59 51.95 -18.75 39.32
C LYS A 59 50.54 -19.22 39.71
N LYS A 60 49.97 -20.15 38.94
CA LYS A 60 48.78 -20.92 39.34
C LYS A 60 49.20 -22.25 39.96
N MET A 61 48.69 -22.49 41.17
CA MET A 61 48.69 -23.78 41.83
C MET A 61 47.94 -24.81 40.98
N LEU A 62 48.55 -25.98 40.79
CA LEU A 62 47.95 -27.13 40.12
C LEU A 62 46.80 -27.68 40.95
N GLY A 63 45.57 -27.41 40.52
CA GLY A 63 44.43 -28.30 40.73
C GLY A 63 44.36 -29.34 39.60
N PRO A 64 43.72 -30.51 39.83
CA PRO A 64 43.59 -31.56 38.83
C PRO A 64 42.91 -31.06 37.54
N PRO A 65 43.25 -31.64 36.38
CA PRO A 65 42.86 -31.11 35.08
C PRO A 65 41.36 -31.30 34.84
N VAL A 66 40.59 -30.22 34.97
CA VAL A 66 39.20 -30.13 34.53
C VAL A 66 39.18 -30.01 32.99
N ARG A 67 39.71 -31.01 32.27
CA ARG A 67 39.73 -31.01 30.79
C ARG A 67 38.32 -31.14 30.19
N GLY A 68 37.41 -31.83 30.87
CA GLY A 68 36.04 -32.03 30.37
C GLY A 68 35.15 -30.78 30.37
N VAL A 69 35.45 -29.77 31.19
CA VAL A 69 34.61 -28.55 31.27
C VAL A 69 35.00 -27.51 30.23
N VAL A 70 36.26 -27.50 29.78
CA VAL A 70 36.73 -26.53 28.77
C VAL A 70 36.20 -26.89 27.37
N ASP A 71 36.22 -28.17 27.00
CA ASP A 71 35.69 -28.64 25.71
C ASP A 71 34.17 -28.41 25.63
N SER A 72 33.46 -28.60 26.73
CA SER A 72 32.02 -28.28 26.86
C SER A 72 31.73 -26.78 26.72
N LEU A 73 32.61 -25.91 27.23
CA LEU A 73 32.45 -24.45 27.14
C LEU A 73 32.69 -23.92 25.73
N ASP A 74 33.63 -24.50 24.99
CA ASP A 74 33.89 -24.13 23.59
C ASP A 74 32.80 -24.63 22.63
N GLU A 75 32.14 -25.74 22.96
CA GLU A 75 30.96 -26.22 22.26
C GLU A 75 29.75 -25.32 22.53
N VAL A 76 29.45 -25.02 23.80
CA VAL A 76 28.38 -24.07 24.17
C VAL A 76 28.63 -22.68 23.57
N ARG A 77 29.89 -22.22 23.48
CA ARG A 77 30.23 -20.93 22.86
C ARG A 77 30.02 -20.94 21.34
N ARG A 78 30.24 -22.07 20.67
CA ARG A 78 29.92 -22.24 19.24
C ARG A 78 28.41 -22.23 19.04
N ASP A 79 27.67 -22.97 19.86
CA ASP A 79 26.21 -23.04 19.77
C ASP A 79 25.56 -21.70 20.08
N VAL A 80 26.06 -20.95 21.07
CA VAL A 80 25.59 -19.59 21.36
C VAL A 80 25.90 -18.64 20.20
N LYS A 81 27.09 -18.72 19.59
CA LYS A 81 27.41 -17.90 18.41
C LYS A 81 26.56 -18.26 17.20
N GLU A 82 26.24 -19.53 17.02
CA GLU A 82 25.39 -20.00 15.94
C GLU A 82 23.93 -19.61 16.18
N LEU A 83 23.41 -19.76 17.39
CA LEU A 83 22.10 -19.26 17.79
C LEU A 83 22.02 -17.74 17.71
N GLN A 84 23.08 -17.01 18.03
CA GLN A 84 23.11 -15.55 17.92
C GLN A 84 23.26 -15.11 16.46
N ARG A 85 23.91 -15.90 15.60
CA ARG A 85 23.89 -15.71 14.13
C ARG A 85 22.53 -16.00 13.55
N GLN A 86 21.90 -17.08 13.98
CA GLN A 86 20.53 -17.41 13.60
C GLN A 86 19.60 -16.31 14.09
N GLN A 87 19.65 -15.91 15.35
CA GLN A 87 18.82 -14.86 15.93
C GLN A 87 19.07 -13.49 15.25
N ASN A 88 20.29 -13.18 14.84
CA ASN A 88 20.59 -12.00 14.03
C ASN A 88 20.11 -12.14 12.57
N MET A 89 20.09 -13.35 12.00
CA MET A 89 19.40 -13.64 10.73
C MET A 89 17.89 -13.43 10.87
N TRP A 90 17.29 -13.98 11.93
CA TRP A 90 15.86 -13.90 12.21
C TRP A 90 15.42 -12.48 12.57
N SER A 91 16.25 -11.67 13.23
CA SER A 91 15.92 -10.29 13.62
C SER A 91 16.12 -9.27 12.49
N THR A 92 16.77 -9.65 11.38
CA THR A 92 17.03 -8.75 10.25
C THR A 92 16.41 -9.22 8.92
N ARG A 93 15.73 -10.37 8.91
CA ARG A 93 14.99 -10.85 7.74
C ARG A 93 13.87 -9.89 7.42
N ARG A 94 14.13 -8.99 6.47
CA ARG A 94 13.06 -8.42 5.65
C ARG A 94 12.47 -9.61 4.92
N SER A 95 11.33 -10.09 5.40
CA SER A 95 10.55 -11.05 4.61
C SER A 95 10.15 -10.32 3.35
N HIS A 96 10.82 -10.64 2.25
CA HIS A 96 10.41 -10.13 0.96
C HIS A 96 9.02 -10.70 0.65
N GLY A 97 8.06 -9.82 0.40
CA GLY A 97 6.69 -10.20 0.06
C GLY A 97 6.60 -11.05 -1.19
N VAL A 98 5.44 -11.67 -1.39
CA VAL A 98 5.18 -12.58 -2.52
C VAL A 98 5.45 -11.90 -3.86
N HIS A 99 5.23 -10.59 -3.91
CA HIS A 99 5.46 -9.76 -5.08
C HIS A 99 6.94 -9.73 -5.51
N MET A 100 7.88 -9.56 -4.57
CA MET A 100 9.31 -9.60 -4.90
C MET A 100 9.69 -10.96 -5.50
N VAL A 101 9.15 -12.05 -4.96
CA VAL A 101 9.36 -13.40 -5.49
C VAL A 101 8.82 -13.51 -6.92
N LEU A 102 7.61 -13.00 -7.18
CA LEU A 102 6.99 -12.95 -8.51
C LEU A 102 7.83 -12.13 -9.49
N ILE A 103 8.37 -10.98 -9.07
CA ILE A 103 9.31 -10.19 -9.89
C ILE A 103 10.56 -11.02 -10.17
N VAL A 104 11.18 -11.64 -9.16
CA VAL A 104 12.37 -12.46 -9.36
C VAL A 104 12.09 -13.60 -10.34
N ARG A 105 10.96 -14.28 -10.28
CA ARG A 105 10.59 -15.30 -11.27
C ARG A 105 10.38 -14.70 -12.67
N ALA A 106 9.66 -13.59 -12.75
CA ALA A 106 9.40 -12.90 -14.02
C ALA A 106 10.67 -12.37 -14.69
N THR A 107 11.69 -12.07 -13.90
CA THR A 107 12.94 -11.45 -14.35
C THR A 107 14.10 -12.45 -14.44
N GLU A 108 13.85 -13.74 -14.17
CA GLU A 108 14.89 -14.78 -14.16
C GLU A 108 15.50 -15.00 -15.56
N PRO A 109 16.83 -15.22 -15.68
CA PRO A 109 17.44 -15.49 -16.97
C PRO A 109 16.86 -16.74 -17.65
N GLY A 110 16.32 -16.57 -18.85
CA GLY A 110 15.71 -17.67 -19.62
C GLY A 110 14.19 -17.77 -19.47
N THR A 111 13.57 -17.00 -18.57
CA THR A 111 12.11 -16.91 -18.49
C THR A 111 11.54 -16.38 -19.80
N SER A 112 10.59 -17.13 -20.37
CA SER A 112 9.91 -16.70 -21.59
C SER A 112 9.10 -15.43 -21.34
N PRO A 113 8.91 -14.55 -22.34
CA PRO A 113 8.13 -13.33 -22.15
C PRO A 113 6.67 -13.58 -21.70
N CYS A 114 6.06 -14.69 -22.13
CA CYS A 114 4.71 -15.10 -21.72
C CYS A 114 4.69 -15.50 -20.23
N GLU A 115 5.67 -16.28 -19.80
CA GLU A 115 5.81 -16.67 -18.39
C GLU A 115 6.09 -15.46 -17.50
N ALA A 116 6.95 -14.54 -17.95
CA ALA A 116 7.18 -13.28 -17.26
C ALA A 116 5.89 -12.45 -17.12
N ALA A 117 5.12 -12.32 -18.20
CA ALA A 117 3.84 -11.63 -18.18
C ALA A 117 2.84 -12.28 -17.20
N LYS A 118 2.76 -13.61 -17.16
CA LYS A 118 1.93 -14.35 -16.20
C LYS A 118 2.28 -14.00 -14.75
N TRP A 119 3.56 -14.07 -14.37
CA TRP A 119 4.00 -13.76 -13.01
C TRP A 119 3.72 -12.30 -12.63
N LEU A 120 3.90 -11.37 -13.56
CA LEU A 120 3.62 -9.95 -13.35
C LEU A 120 2.13 -9.65 -13.24
N SER A 121 1.29 -10.32 -14.01
CA SER A 121 -0.17 -10.20 -13.90
C SER A 121 -0.66 -10.67 -12.53
N ILE A 122 -0.07 -11.75 -11.97
CA ILE A 122 -0.38 -12.20 -10.61
C ILE A 122 0.04 -11.14 -9.58
N SER A 123 1.25 -10.58 -9.72
CA SER A 123 1.74 -9.49 -8.85
C SER A 123 0.80 -8.27 -8.88
N LEU A 124 0.37 -7.85 -10.08
CA LEU A 124 -0.59 -6.75 -10.25
C LEU A 124 -1.96 -7.06 -9.65
N LEU A 125 -2.45 -8.29 -9.78
CA LEU A 125 -3.71 -8.71 -9.17
C LEU A 125 -3.67 -8.57 -7.65
N ILE A 126 -2.54 -8.92 -7.01
CA ILE A 126 -2.37 -8.77 -5.57
C ILE A 126 -2.42 -7.29 -5.16
N ILE A 127 -1.71 -6.42 -5.88
CA ILE A 127 -1.78 -4.96 -5.64
C ILE A 127 -3.21 -4.45 -5.85
N PHE A 128 -3.91 -4.92 -6.89
CA PHE A 128 -5.27 -4.51 -7.16
C PHE A 128 -6.21 -4.89 -6.02
N VAL A 129 -6.13 -6.11 -5.50
CA VAL A 129 -6.91 -6.56 -4.34
C VAL A 129 -6.59 -5.70 -3.11
N GLN A 130 -5.32 -5.39 -2.88
CA GLN A 130 -4.91 -4.52 -1.77
C GLN A 130 -5.49 -3.11 -1.89
N CYS A 131 -5.39 -2.49 -3.08
CA CYS A 131 -5.98 -1.19 -3.36
C CYS A 131 -7.51 -1.23 -3.19
N TRP A 132 -8.15 -2.30 -3.67
CA TRP A 132 -9.59 -2.47 -3.55
C TRP A 132 -10.03 -2.54 -2.09
N VAL A 133 -9.37 -3.35 -1.26
CA VAL A 133 -9.66 -3.43 0.19
C VAL A 133 -9.47 -2.07 0.88
N LEU A 134 -8.36 -1.38 0.61
CA LEU A 134 -8.11 -0.06 1.19
C LEU A 134 -9.16 0.96 0.76
N SER A 135 -9.58 0.92 -0.51
CA SER A 135 -10.62 1.80 -1.01
C SER A 135 -11.98 1.49 -0.39
N THR A 136 -12.33 0.22 -0.23
CA THR A 136 -13.57 -0.16 0.46
C THR A 136 -13.58 0.33 1.90
N ILE A 137 -12.43 0.34 2.58
CA ILE A 137 -12.31 0.93 3.93
C ILE A 137 -12.59 2.44 3.88
N VAL A 138 -12.06 3.16 2.89
CA VAL A 138 -12.33 4.59 2.70
C VAL A 138 -13.82 4.84 2.49
N ASP A 139 -14.44 4.09 1.56
CA ASP A 139 -15.87 4.21 1.23
C ASP A 139 -16.76 3.90 2.44
N GLU A 140 -16.53 2.77 3.12
CA GLU A 140 -17.33 2.35 4.29
C GLU A 140 -17.14 3.28 5.48
N SER A 141 -15.96 3.91 5.62
CA SER A 141 -15.74 4.92 6.67
C SER A 141 -16.43 6.25 6.40
N SER A 142 -16.66 6.58 5.13
CA SER A 142 -17.33 7.84 4.74
C SER A 142 -18.85 7.70 4.66
N TYR A 143 -19.34 6.48 4.44
CA TYR A 143 -20.76 6.14 4.39
C TYR A 143 -21.06 4.98 5.33
N ALA A 144 -21.03 5.26 6.64
CA ALA A 144 -21.32 4.26 7.66
C ALA A 144 -22.67 3.58 7.39
N ARG A 145 -22.73 2.25 7.50
CA ARG A 145 -23.97 1.50 7.29
C ARG A 145 -24.90 1.62 8.49
N CYS A 146 -26.19 1.71 8.21
CA CYS A 146 -27.22 1.86 9.23
C CYS A 146 -28.45 1.01 8.90
N VAL A 147 -29.26 0.75 9.93
CA VAL A 147 -30.59 0.13 9.83
C VAL A 147 -31.65 1.11 10.35
N ASP A 148 -31.30 1.92 11.34
CA ASP A 148 -32.13 2.98 11.93
C ASP A 148 -31.36 4.32 11.92
N HIS A 149 -32.07 5.44 12.03
CA HIS A 149 -31.45 6.77 12.13
C HIS A 149 -30.55 6.88 13.36
N ASP A 150 -30.88 6.18 14.45
CA ASP A 150 -30.09 6.17 15.69
C ASP A 150 -28.76 5.40 15.56
N ASP A 151 -28.53 4.66 14.46
CA ASP A 151 -27.23 4.03 14.19
C ASP A 151 -26.20 5.05 13.65
N CYS A 152 -26.65 6.21 13.18
CA CYS A 152 -25.80 7.24 12.60
C CYS A 152 -25.25 8.22 13.64
N HIS A 153 -24.24 8.99 13.26
CA HIS A 153 -23.70 10.01 14.17
C HIS A 153 -24.69 11.17 14.36
N ILE A 154 -24.43 11.98 15.39
CA ILE A 154 -25.19 13.20 15.64
C ILE A 154 -25.07 14.12 14.41
N GLY A 155 -26.20 14.66 13.95
CA GLY A 155 -26.30 15.47 12.73
C GLY A 155 -26.37 14.65 11.44
N GLU A 156 -26.54 13.33 11.54
CA GLU A 156 -26.76 12.44 10.40
C GLU A 156 -28.07 11.67 10.57
N PHE A 157 -28.56 11.10 9.47
CA PHE A 157 -29.69 10.17 9.47
C PHE A 157 -29.42 9.01 8.53
N CYS A 158 -30.05 7.87 8.81
CA CYS A 158 -29.96 6.71 7.94
C CYS A 158 -30.78 6.91 6.67
N ALA A 159 -30.13 6.95 5.49
CA ALA A 159 -30.73 7.02 4.17
C ALA A 159 -30.58 5.71 3.37
N PRO A 160 -31.35 5.50 2.28
CA PRO A 160 -31.16 4.33 1.43
C PRO A 160 -29.76 4.31 0.83
N SER A 161 -29.17 3.11 0.77
CA SER A 161 -27.88 2.96 0.10
C SER A 161 -28.01 3.33 -1.39
N PRO A 162 -27.05 4.09 -1.97
CA PRO A 162 -27.06 4.47 -3.38
C PRO A 162 -27.20 3.29 -4.35
N LEU A 163 -26.75 2.11 -3.92
CA LEU A 163 -26.64 0.92 -4.76
C LEU A 163 -27.92 0.11 -4.84
N ASN A 164 -28.65 0.01 -3.72
CA ASN A 164 -29.76 -0.93 -3.59
C ASN A 164 -31.11 -0.23 -3.34
N GLN A 165 -31.13 1.09 -3.16
CA GLN A 165 -32.32 1.88 -2.80
C GLN A 165 -33.10 1.27 -1.61
N ARG A 166 -32.41 0.48 -0.78
CA ARG A 166 -32.95 -0.16 0.41
C ARG A 166 -32.36 0.55 1.61
N ILE A 167 -33.20 0.72 2.62
CA ILE A 167 -32.82 1.26 3.94
C ILE A 167 -32.15 0.18 4.80
N ASN A 168 -32.22 -1.09 4.40
CA ASN A 168 -31.61 -2.20 5.15
C ASN A 168 -30.74 -3.08 4.23
N PRO A 169 -29.40 -2.89 4.26
CA PRO A 169 -28.68 -1.82 4.95
C PRO A 169 -28.74 -0.49 4.19
N GLY A 170 -28.91 0.61 4.93
CA GLY A 170 -28.80 1.99 4.47
C GLY A 170 -27.40 2.53 4.71
N THR A 171 -27.21 3.82 4.45
CA THR A 171 -25.99 4.59 4.71
C THR A 171 -26.31 5.86 5.47
N CYS A 172 -25.41 6.32 6.34
CA CYS A 172 -25.57 7.57 7.06
C CYS A 172 -25.30 8.76 6.13
N HIS A 173 -26.19 9.74 6.18
CA HIS A 173 -26.08 10.99 5.42
C HIS A 173 -26.34 12.18 6.33
N ASP A 174 -25.72 13.30 5.98
CA ASP A 174 -25.85 14.56 6.71
C ASP A 174 -27.31 15.05 6.73
N CYS A 175 -27.76 15.50 7.92
CA CYS A 175 -29.09 16.01 8.14
C CYS A 175 -29.45 17.25 7.31
N TYR A 176 -28.46 17.99 6.79
CA TYR A 176 -28.73 19.12 5.89
C TYR A 176 -29.59 18.69 4.69
N VAL A 177 -29.44 17.45 4.21
CA VAL A 177 -30.19 16.94 3.06
C VAL A 177 -31.70 16.99 3.31
N THR A 178 -32.13 16.82 4.57
CA THR A 178 -33.55 16.90 4.95
C THR A 178 -34.11 18.32 4.91
N THR A 179 -33.25 19.34 4.86
CA THR A 179 -33.63 20.75 4.73
C THR A 179 -33.84 21.18 3.28
N LEU A 180 -33.39 20.37 2.32
CA LEU A 180 -33.54 20.66 0.90
C LEU A 180 -35.02 20.55 0.49
N PRO A 181 -35.48 21.41 -0.44
CA PRO A 181 -36.82 21.25 -0.99
C PRO A 181 -36.94 19.91 -1.72
N MET A 182 -38.05 19.20 -1.55
CA MET A 182 -38.29 17.89 -2.18
C MET A 182 -38.03 17.88 -3.68
N SER A 183 -38.33 18.98 -4.39
CA SER A 183 -38.05 19.09 -5.82
C SER A 183 -36.56 18.96 -6.16
N ARG A 184 -35.65 19.43 -5.29
CA ARG A 184 -34.21 19.22 -5.46
C ARG A 184 -33.79 17.80 -5.12
N ILE A 185 -34.36 17.21 -4.06
CA ILE A 185 -34.07 15.83 -3.69
C ILE A 185 -34.43 14.90 -4.87
N GLU A 186 -35.60 15.10 -5.49
CA GLU A 186 -36.05 14.33 -6.65
C GLU A 186 -35.15 14.50 -7.88
N THR A 187 -34.63 15.70 -8.15
CA THR A 187 -33.86 15.97 -9.38
C THR A 187 -32.36 15.77 -9.24
N GLU A 188 -31.80 16.09 -8.07
CA GLU A 188 -30.35 16.15 -7.83
C GLU A 188 -29.86 14.93 -7.03
N ILE A 189 -30.71 14.34 -6.17
CA ILE A 189 -30.35 13.25 -5.26
C ILE A 189 -31.37 12.12 -5.32
N TYR A 190 -31.78 11.74 -6.54
CA TYR A 190 -32.87 10.78 -6.77
C TYR A 190 -32.65 9.42 -6.08
N TRP A 191 -31.39 9.03 -5.84
CA TRP A 191 -31.04 7.78 -5.16
C TRP A 191 -31.38 7.78 -3.67
N LEU A 192 -31.61 8.97 -3.07
CA LEU A 192 -32.10 9.12 -1.70
C LEU A 192 -33.63 9.04 -1.59
N TYR A 193 -34.35 9.07 -2.73
CA TYR A 193 -35.81 9.11 -2.72
C TYR A 193 -36.39 7.77 -2.26
N VAL A 194 -37.10 7.80 -1.13
CA VAL A 194 -37.96 6.71 -0.66
C VAL A 194 -39.41 7.10 -0.89
N ASP A 195 -40.18 6.23 -1.55
CA ASP A 195 -41.62 6.44 -1.81
C ASP A 195 -42.52 6.26 -0.57
N ASP A 196 -41.93 6.34 0.62
CA ASP A 196 -42.61 6.24 1.91
C ASP A 196 -42.59 7.61 2.61
N PRO A 197 -43.73 8.33 2.66
CA PRO A 197 -43.80 9.63 3.32
C PRO A 197 -43.59 9.54 4.84
N THR A 198 -43.86 8.38 5.45
CA THR A 198 -43.68 8.20 6.89
C THR A 198 -42.20 8.18 7.25
N TYR A 199 -41.39 7.52 6.42
CA TYR A 199 -39.95 7.49 6.53
C TYR A 199 -39.34 8.89 6.46
N TRP A 200 -39.73 9.71 5.47
CA TRP A 200 -39.24 11.09 5.38
C TRP A 200 -39.63 11.95 6.57
N SER A 201 -40.85 11.80 7.10
CA SER A 201 -41.25 12.53 8.31
C SER A 201 -40.44 12.11 9.54
N SER A 202 -40.04 10.84 9.61
CA SER A 202 -39.17 10.29 10.66
C SER A 202 -37.76 10.85 10.56
N ALA A 203 -37.16 10.84 9.35
CA ALA A 203 -35.84 11.40 9.11
C ALA A 203 -35.78 12.90 9.44
N VAL A 204 -36.76 13.69 9.01
CA VAL A 204 -36.86 15.13 9.34
C VAL A 204 -37.00 15.35 10.85
N SER A 205 -37.84 14.54 11.52
CA SER A 205 -38.02 14.64 12.97
C SER A 205 -36.73 14.29 13.71
N HIS A 206 -36.02 13.25 13.28
CA HIS A 206 -34.73 12.85 13.83
C HIS A 206 -33.72 14.00 13.66
N CYS A 207 -33.53 14.49 12.44
CA CYS A 207 -32.61 15.57 12.14
C CYS A 207 -32.92 16.86 12.90
N THR A 208 -34.20 17.23 13.03
CA THR A 208 -34.60 18.40 13.84
C THR A 208 -34.16 18.28 15.30
N SER A 209 -34.01 17.05 15.81
CA SER A 209 -33.60 16.79 17.19
C SER A 209 -32.10 16.59 17.37
N THR A 210 -31.39 16.11 16.35
CA THR A 210 -29.97 15.76 16.42
C THR A 210 -29.04 16.76 15.75
N ASP A 211 -29.48 17.48 14.71
CA ASP A 211 -28.69 18.49 14.03
C ASP A 211 -28.63 19.79 14.83
N THR A 212 -27.49 20.02 15.48
CA THR A 212 -27.23 21.20 16.31
C THR A 212 -26.45 22.28 15.57
N LEU A 213 -25.78 21.96 14.45
CA LEU A 213 -25.00 22.88 13.62
C LEU A 213 -25.37 22.74 12.13
N PRO A 214 -26.45 23.38 11.65
CA PRO A 214 -27.11 23.10 10.36
C PRO A 214 -26.31 23.41 9.07
N LEU A 215 -25.03 23.78 9.17
CA LEU A 215 -24.14 24.05 8.04
C LEU A 215 -22.76 23.39 8.21
N ARG A 216 -22.60 22.57 9.26
CA ARG A 216 -21.34 21.96 9.66
C ARG A 216 -21.59 20.51 10.04
N CYS A 217 -20.57 19.70 9.90
CA CYS A 217 -20.65 18.32 10.33
C CYS A 217 -20.54 18.21 11.87
N ASP A 218 -21.66 17.96 12.54
CA ASP A 218 -21.80 17.96 14.00
C ASP A 218 -20.78 17.06 14.69
N PHE A 219 -20.68 15.80 14.27
CA PHE A 219 -19.79 14.83 14.89
C PHE A 219 -18.31 15.21 14.73
N LEU A 220 -17.91 15.81 13.60
CA LEU A 220 -16.53 16.29 13.41
C LEU A 220 -16.21 17.42 14.38
N VAL A 221 -17.12 18.39 14.50
CA VAL A 221 -16.94 19.51 15.42
C VAL A 221 -16.85 18.99 16.85
N HIS A 222 -17.72 18.05 17.23
CA HIS A 222 -17.71 17.43 18.54
C HIS A 222 -16.40 16.65 18.80
N ASN A 223 -15.99 15.78 17.88
CA ASN A 223 -14.77 14.99 17.97
C ASN A 223 -13.53 15.89 18.11
N ARG A 224 -13.47 16.98 17.35
CA ARG A 224 -12.38 17.97 17.44
C ARG A 224 -12.34 18.67 18.79
N LEU A 225 -13.49 19.04 19.36
CA LEU A 225 -13.56 19.67 20.68
C LEU A 225 -13.12 18.72 21.81
N MET A 226 -13.29 17.41 21.62
CA MET A 226 -12.82 16.38 22.54
C MET A 226 -11.32 16.09 22.43
N LEU A 227 -10.66 16.56 21.36
CA LEU A 227 -9.24 16.33 21.12
C LEU A 227 -8.38 17.21 22.04
N SER A 228 -7.99 16.66 23.19
CA SER A 228 -7.02 17.31 24.08
C SER A 228 -5.62 17.41 23.44
N GLY A 229 -4.77 18.29 23.95
CA GLY A 229 -3.36 18.37 23.51
C GLY A 229 -2.60 17.05 23.67
N GLY A 230 -2.95 16.24 24.68
CA GLY A 230 -2.44 14.87 24.83
C GLY A 230 -2.94 13.94 23.72
N GLY A 231 -4.21 14.06 23.32
CA GLY A 231 -4.79 13.34 22.19
C GLY A 231 -4.07 13.63 20.87
N VAL A 232 -3.70 14.89 20.62
CA VAL A 232 -2.89 15.29 19.44
C VAL A 232 -1.51 14.60 19.45
N LEU A 233 -0.86 14.51 20.62
CA LEU A 233 0.43 13.82 20.73
C LEU A 233 0.31 12.32 20.46
N VAL A 234 -0.75 11.68 20.95
CA VAL A 234 -1.03 10.27 20.65
C VAL A 234 -1.34 10.10 19.16
N LEU A 235 -2.12 11.00 18.55
CA LEU A 235 -2.39 10.99 17.11
C LEU A 235 -1.10 11.09 16.29
N LEU A 236 -0.19 12.00 16.63
CA LEU A 236 1.13 12.12 15.98
C LEU A 236 1.93 10.82 16.07
N PHE A 237 1.98 10.21 17.26
CA PHE A 237 2.67 8.94 17.47
C PHE A 237 2.03 7.80 16.68
N SER A 238 0.70 7.66 16.74
CA SER A 238 -0.07 6.65 16.02
C SER A 238 0.07 6.81 14.50
N ALA A 239 0.08 8.04 13.98
CA ALA A 239 0.30 8.31 12.56
C ALA A 239 1.68 7.83 12.09
N VAL A 240 2.73 8.08 12.89
CA VAL A 240 4.07 7.56 12.59
C VAL A 240 4.08 6.04 12.60
N VAL A 241 3.48 5.40 13.61
CA VAL A 241 3.42 3.94 13.74
C VAL A 241 2.63 3.31 12.58
N ALA A 242 1.48 3.86 12.22
CA ALA A 242 0.63 3.39 11.13
C ALA A 242 1.34 3.45 9.76
N LEU A 243 2.29 4.36 9.59
CA LEU A 243 3.06 4.52 8.34
C LEU A 243 4.38 3.75 8.31
N ILE A 244 4.79 3.06 9.39
CA ILE A 244 5.95 2.16 9.38
C ILE A 244 5.80 1.08 8.29
N PRO A 245 4.67 0.35 8.21
CA PRO A 245 4.40 -0.59 7.11
C PRO A 245 4.57 0.04 5.73
N THR A 246 4.01 1.23 5.52
CA THR A 246 4.10 1.94 4.24
C THR A 246 5.54 2.28 3.87
N VAL A 247 6.36 2.74 4.81
CA VAL A 247 7.77 3.03 4.55
C VAL A 247 8.56 1.75 4.27
N ALA A 248 8.21 0.63 4.91
CA ALA A 248 8.81 -0.67 4.63
C ALA A 248 8.45 -1.15 3.21
N ASP A 249 7.18 -1.00 2.79
CA ASP A 249 6.72 -1.29 1.43
C ASP A 249 7.47 -0.46 0.37
N LEU A 250 7.65 0.84 0.63
CA LEU A 250 8.43 1.73 -0.25
C LEU A 250 9.89 1.31 -0.39
N ASP A 251 10.49 0.79 0.68
CA ASP A 251 11.85 0.23 0.64
C ASP A 251 11.89 -1.03 -0.21
N GLN A 252 10.92 -1.94 -0.04
CA GLN A 252 10.82 -3.14 -0.85
C GLN A 252 10.62 -2.79 -2.34
N ALA A 253 9.74 -1.85 -2.66
CA ALA A 253 9.56 -1.37 -4.03
C ALA A 253 10.84 -0.75 -4.62
N ALA A 254 11.71 -0.16 -3.80
CA ALA A 254 13.02 0.31 -4.24
C ALA A 254 13.97 -0.86 -4.55
N ASP A 255 13.97 -1.89 -3.71
CA ASP A 255 14.74 -3.13 -3.94
C ASP A 255 14.25 -3.82 -5.23
N GLU A 256 12.94 -3.82 -5.50
CA GLU A 256 12.34 -4.36 -6.73
C GLU A 256 12.90 -3.64 -7.97
N ARG A 257 12.97 -2.30 -7.92
CA ARG A 257 13.55 -1.49 -8.99
C ARG A 257 15.03 -1.80 -9.21
N ALA A 258 15.78 -2.09 -8.13
CA ALA A 258 17.18 -2.52 -8.23
C ALA A 258 17.28 -3.85 -9.01
N VAL A 259 16.50 -4.86 -8.62
CA VAL A 259 16.42 -6.17 -9.29
C VAL A 259 16.10 -6.02 -10.77
N MET A 260 15.09 -5.20 -11.11
CA MET A 260 14.70 -4.93 -12.49
C MET A 260 15.82 -4.27 -13.31
N SER A 261 16.59 -3.38 -12.68
CA SER A 261 17.70 -2.67 -13.35
C SER A 261 18.89 -3.60 -13.64
N GLU A 262 19.27 -4.43 -12.68
CA GLU A 262 20.43 -5.33 -12.76
C GLU A 262 20.19 -6.51 -13.71
N ARG A 263 18.96 -7.06 -13.71
CA ARG A 263 18.60 -8.17 -14.60
C ARG A 263 18.42 -7.76 -16.05
N GLY A 264 18.69 -6.50 -16.38
CA GLY A 264 18.81 -6.04 -17.75
C GLY A 264 17.50 -6.11 -18.52
N LEU A 265 16.35 -6.10 -17.85
CA LEU A 265 15.06 -6.00 -18.54
C LEU A 265 14.89 -4.67 -19.27
N TYR A 266 15.75 -3.69 -19.02
CA TYR A 266 15.89 -2.48 -19.83
C TYR A 266 16.76 -2.66 -21.09
N LYS A 267 17.36 -3.83 -21.35
CA LYS A 267 18.11 -4.09 -22.59
C LYS A 267 17.20 -3.94 -23.78
N LYS A 268 17.55 -3.02 -24.68
CA LYS A 268 16.74 -2.53 -25.81
C LYS A 268 16.32 -3.63 -26.79
N SER A 269 15.38 -4.47 -26.40
CA SER A 269 14.61 -5.33 -27.29
C SER A 269 13.38 -4.55 -27.76
N SER A 270 13.14 -4.58 -29.06
CA SER A 270 12.00 -3.93 -29.73
C SER A 270 10.79 -4.85 -29.88
N SER A 271 10.88 -6.11 -29.43
CA SER A 271 9.75 -7.03 -29.52
C SER A 271 8.59 -6.53 -28.64
N PRO A 272 7.34 -6.56 -29.15
CA PRO A 272 6.18 -6.03 -28.45
C PRO A 272 5.95 -6.71 -27.10
N ILE A 273 6.32 -7.98 -26.96
CA ILE A 273 6.14 -8.70 -25.69
C ILE A 273 7.11 -8.19 -24.62
N HIS A 274 8.35 -7.83 -24.98
CA HIS A 274 9.25 -7.18 -24.02
C HIS A 274 8.75 -5.78 -23.63
N VAL A 275 8.05 -5.08 -24.52
CA VAL A 275 7.43 -3.79 -24.21
C VAL A 275 6.28 -3.99 -23.21
N SER A 276 5.43 -5.01 -23.39
CA SER A 276 4.34 -5.29 -22.45
C SER A 276 4.86 -5.71 -21.07
N THR A 277 5.86 -6.60 -20.98
CA THR A 277 6.49 -7.00 -19.71
C THR A 277 7.03 -5.77 -18.95
N ARG A 278 7.69 -4.84 -19.66
CA ARG A 278 8.17 -3.58 -19.06
C ARG A 278 7.03 -2.69 -18.57
N ALA A 279 5.94 -2.60 -19.35
CA ALA A 279 4.78 -1.83 -18.95
C ALA A 279 4.16 -2.40 -17.67
N LEU A 280 3.99 -3.72 -17.58
CA LEU A 280 3.46 -4.38 -16.38
C LEU A 280 4.37 -4.15 -15.15
N LEU A 281 5.68 -4.30 -15.30
CA LEU A 281 6.66 -3.98 -14.24
C LEU A 281 6.57 -2.53 -13.80
N TYR A 282 6.48 -1.61 -14.76
CA TYR A 282 6.38 -0.17 -14.48
C TYR A 282 5.08 0.17 -13.74
N ILE A 283 3.94 -0.36 -14.19
CA ILE A 283 2.64 -0.16 -13.54
C ILE A 283 2.71 -0.72 -12.12
N SER A 284 3.21 -1.95 -11.95
CA SER A 284 3.32 -2.62 -10.66
C SER A 284 4.15 -1.80 -9.66
N HIS A 285 5.34 -1.36 -10.08
CA HIS A 285 6.20 -0.51 -9.25
C HIS A 285 5.54 0.86 -8.94
N THR A 286 4.93 1.48 -9.94
CA THR A 286 4.28 2.80 -9.78
C THR A 286 3.10 2.72 -8.81
N SER A 287 2.30 1.66 -8.88
CA SER A 287 1.18 1.42 -7.95
C SER A 287 1.65 1.28 -6.50
N ARG A 288 2.73 0.53 -6.24
CA ARG A 288 3.28 0.42 -4.88
C ARG A 288 3.89 1.72 -4.37
N VAL A 289 4.63 2.43 -5.22
CA VAL A 289 5.33 3.65 -4.76
C VAL A 289 4.39 4.83 -4.57
N HIS A 290 3.31 4.90 -5.35
CA HIS A 290 2.43 6.07 -5.37
C HIS A 290 1.01 5.79 -4.91
N PHE A 291 0.36 4.70 -5.34
CA PHE A 291 -1.07 4.52 -5.06
C PHE A 291 -1.33 3.92 -3.69
N VAL A 292 -0.67 2.80 -3.37
CA VAL A 292 -0.89 2.09 -2.09
C VAL A 292 -0.62 3.00 -0.88
N PRO A 293 0.47 3.77 -0.81
CA PRO A 293 0.73 4.68 0.32
C PRO A 293 -0.35 5.75 0.50
N LEU A 294 -0.91 6.25 -0.60
CA LEU A 294 -1.95 7.28 -0.56
C LEU A 294 -3.27 6.69 -0.10
N LEU A 295 -3.63 5.48 -0.58
CA LEU A 295 -4.81 4.76 -0.11
C LEU A 295 -4.69 4.35 1.35
N VAL A 296 -3.49 3.98 1.83
CA VAL A 296 -3.24 3.73 3.26
C VAL A 296 -3.52 4.99 4.09
N VAL A 297 -3.02 6.15 3.66
CA VAL A 297 -3.33 7.42 4.34
C VAL A 297 -4.82 7.72 4.28
N ALA A 298 -5.45 7.62 3.10
CA ALA A 298 -6.88 7.88 2.92
C ALA A 298 -7.73 6.98 3.83
N ALA A 299 -7.46 5.67 3.84
CA ALA A 299 -8.17 4.70 4.67
C ALA A 299 -7.97 4.99 6.17
N THR A 300 -6.74 5.36 6.57
CA THR A 300 -6.47 5.74 7.96
C THR A 300 -7.20 7.02 8.33
N VAL A 301 -7.22 8.04 7.46
CA VAL A 301 -7.93 9.29 7.68
C VAL A 301 -9.44 9.04 7.81
N GLY A 302 -10.03 8.30 6.87
CA GLY A 302 -11.45 7.94 6.90
C GLY A 302 -11.85 7.21 8.18
N LEU A 303 -11.13 6.15 8.57
CA LEU A 303 -11.39 5.42 9.82
C LEU A 303 -11.19 6.28 11.07
N LEU A 304 -10.17 7.14 11.10
CA LEU A 304 -9.92 8.01 12.25
C LEU A 304 -11.01 9.07 12.40
N ILE A 305 -11.54 9.57 11.28
CA ILE A 305 -12.57 10.60 11.29
C ILE A 305 -13.95 10.04 11.62
N ALA A 306 -14.28 8.86 11.08
CA ALA A 306 -15.55 8.18 11.33
C ALA A 306 -15.74 7.82 12.81
N ASP A 307 -14.65 7.51 13.52
CA ASP A 307 -14.70 7.12 14.91
C ASP A 307 -14.45 8.28 15.89
N SER A 308 -14.82 8.08 17.15
CA SER A 308 -14.39 8.99 18.22
C SER A 308 -12.86 9.05 18.31
N LEU A 309 -12.32 10.27 18.40
CA LEU A 309 -10.87 10.55 18.42
C LEU A 309 -10.23 10.22 19.77
N ASN A 310 -10.21 8.93 20.12
CA ASN A 310 -9.58 8.42 21.33
C ASN A 310 -8.35 7.54 21.00
N SER A 311 -7.47 7.36 21.98
CA SER A 311 -6.21 6.62 21.80
C SER A 311 -6.41 5.15 21.42
N GLN A 312 -7.51 4.51 21.86
CA GLN A 312 -7.80 3.12 21.53
C GLN A 312 -8.14 2.98 20.05
N ASN A 313 -9.02 3.84 19.54
CA ASN A 313 -9.40 3.85 18.12
C ASN A 313 -8.20 4.19 17.24
N PHE A 314 -7.33 5.12 17.66
CA PHE A 314 -6.09 5.42 16.92
C PHE A 314 -5.20 4.20 16.72
N LEU A 315 -5.02 3.41 17.78
CA LEU A 315 -4.20 2.20 17.73
C LEU A 315 -4.88 1.09 16.93
N LEU A 316 -6.17 0.85 17.16
CA LEU A 316 -6.91 -0.22 16.47
C LEU A 316 -7.06 0.06 14.97
N ASN A 317 -7.43 1.28 14.59
CA ASN A 317 -7.61 1.67 13.19
C ASN A 317 -6.25 1.70 12.47
N GLY A 318 -5.19 2.20 13.11
CA GLY A 318 -3.82 2.12 12.58
C GLY A 318 -3.33 0.68 12.38
N LEU A 319 -3.61 -0.22 13.31
CA LEU A 319 -3.27 -1.64 13.19
C LEU A 319 -4.07 -2.35 12.09
N ALA A 320 -5.37 -2.04 11.95
CA ALA A 320 -6.22 -2.60 10.92
C ALA A 320 -5.75 -2.21 9.51
N VAL A 321 -5.43 -0.93 9.29
CA VAL A 321 -4.88 -0.48 8.02
C VAL A 321 -3.48 -1.04 7.79
N GLY A 322 -2.63 -1.11 8.82
CA GLY A 322 -1.31 -1.74 8.73
C GLY A 322 -1.37 -3.23 8.39
N PHE A 323 -2.40 -3.94 8.84
CA PHE A 323 -2.66 -5.32 8.44
C PHE A 323 -3.07 -5.40 6.96
N ALA A 324 -4.03 -4.56 6.53
CA ALA A 324 -4.46 -4.51 5.14
C ALA A 324 -3.31 -4.13 4.18
N SER A 325 -2.41 -3.24 4.60
CA SER A 325 -1.27 -2.82 3.81
C SER A 325 -0.16 -3.88 3.69
N ASN A 326 -0.13 -4.88 4.56
CA ASN A 326 0.89 -5.94 4.58
C ASN A 326 0.31 -7.32 4.18
N ILE A 327 -0.86 -7.35 3.55
CA ILE A 327 -1.50 -8.61 3.18
C ILE A 327 -0.64 -9.45 2.22
N ASP A 328 0.15 -8.80 1.36
CA ASP A 328 1.05 -9.46 0.41
C ASP A 328 2.22 -10.19 1.11
N ASP A 329 2.77 -9.59 2.17
CA ASP A 329 3.79 -10.20 3.01
C ASP A 329 3.22 -11.41 3.75
N LEU A 330 2.02 -11.29 4.33
CA LEU A 330 1.33 -12.39 4.99
C LEU A 330 1.03 -13.55 4.04
N ILE A 331 0.59 -13.25 2.82
CA ILE A 331 0.37 -14.25 1.77
C ILE A 331 1.71 -14.92 1.38
N SER A 332 2.82 -14.18 1.35
CA SER A 332 4.16 -14.74 1.11
C SER A 332 4.50 -15.85 2.10
N PHE A 333 4.17 -15.65 3.38
CA PHE A 333 4.42 -16.65 4.42
C PHE A 333 3.67 -17.96 4.20
N LEU A 334 2.48 -17.89 3.58
CA LEU A 334 1.61 -19.04 3.33
C LEU A 334 1.93 -19.77 2.02
N ILE A 335 2.26 -19.02 0.96
CA ILE A 335 2.38 -19.58 -0.40
C ILE A 335 3.83 -19.90 -0.76
N VAL A 336 4.78 -19.04 -0.40
CA VAL A 336 6.17 -19.16 -0.86
C VAL A 336 6.95 -20.04 0.10
N SER A 337 7.69 -21.02 -0.43
CA SER A 337 8.53 -21.86 0.41
C SER A 337 9.66 -21.06 1.07
N GLU A 338 10.10 -21.52 2.24
CA GLU A 338 11.20 -20.87 2.97
C GLU A 338 12.51 -20.87 2.15
N ALA A 339 12.74 -21.91 1.35
CA ALA A 339 13.91 -22.01 0.48
C ALA A 339 13.89 -20.92 -0.61
N GLU A 340 12.75 -20.71 -1.28
CA GLU A 340 12.63 -19.68 -2.32
C GLU A 340 12.81 -18.27 -1.75
N ARG A 341 12.31 -18.01 -0.54
CA ARG A 341 12.51 -16.72 0.14
C ARG A 341 13.97 -16.46 0.45
N GLN A 342 14.70 -17.48 0.88
CA GLN A 342 16.15 -17.39 1.12
C GLN A 342 16.93 -17.16 -0.18
N ASP A 343 16.56 -17.84 -1.27
CA ASP A 343 17.20 -17.65 -2.57
C ASP A 343 17.02 -16.20 -3.09
N VAL A 344 15.82 -15.65 -2.93
CA VAL A 344 15.51 -14.25 -3.26
C VAL A 344 16.30 -13.29 -2.38
N GLU A 345 16.39 -13.55 -1.07
CA GLU A 345 17.12 -12.71 -0.12
C GLU A 345 18.62 -12.66 -0.44
N VAL A 346 19.26 -13.82 -0.67
CA VAL A 346 20.68 -13.91 -1.03
C VAL A 346 20.97 -13.16 -2.33
N MET A 347 20.06 -13.27 -3.29
CA MET A 347 20.17 -12.55 -4.55
C MET A 347 20.09 -11.03 -4.35
N ILE A 348 19.11 -10.56 -3.59
CA ILE A 348 18.92 -9.14 -3.31
C ILE A 348 20.12 -8.59 -2.53
N GLU A 349 20.62 -9.31 -1.53
CA GLU A 349 21.82 -8.90 -0.78
C GLU A 349 23.04 -8.75 -1.70
N HIS A 350 23.21 -9.66 -2.67
CA HIS A 350 24.28 -9.56 -3.65
C HIS A 350 24.16 -8.30 -4.53
N LEU A 351 22.95 -7.94 -4.95
CA LEU A 351 22.68 -6.75 -5.77
C LEU A 351 22.82 -5.45 -4.95
N LEU A 352 22.38 -5.47 -3.68
CA LEU A 352 22.35 -4.30 -2.80
C LEU A 352 23.70 -3.96 -2.14
N ASN A 353 24.73 -4.82 -2.25
CA ASN A 353 26.07 -4.51 -1.78
C ASN A 353 26.70 -3.27 -2.47
N SER A 354 26.07 -2.73 -3.52
CA SER A 354 26.33 -1.40 -4.03
C SER A 354 25.72 -0.32 -3.11
N ASN A 355 26.44 0.07 -2.05
CA ASN A 355 25.98 0.99 -0.99
C ASN A 355 25.30 2.30 -1.48
N ASP A 356 25.64 2.78 -2.68
CA ASP A 356 25.13 4.05 -3.21
C ASP A 356 23.64 4.01 -3.59
N PHE A 357 23.13 2.86 -4.07
CA PHE A 357 21.73 2.75 -4.47
C PHE A 357 20.85 2.84 -3.22
N ARG A 358 21.08 1.96 -2.24
CA ARG A 358 20.28 1.85 -1.02
C ARG A 358 20.19 3.17 -0.25
N ARG A 359 21.29 3.91 -0.13
CA ARG A 359 21.32 5.18 0.62
C ARG A 359 20.44 6.27 -0.01
N LYS A 360 20.37 6.34 -1.35
CA LYS A 360 19.55 7.33 -2.06
C LYS A 360 18.06 7.08 -1.86
N PHE A 361 17.62 5.85 -2.04
CA PHE A 361 16.22 5.48 -1.84
C PHE A 361 15.81 5.54 -0.37
N TRP A 362 16.74 5.21 0.54
CA TRP A 362 16.48 5.22 1.97
C TRP A 362 15.95 6.58 2.43
N LEU A 363 16.71 7.66 2.25
CA LEU A 363 16.31 8.99 2.72
C LEU A 363 15.01 9.46 2.06
N ARG A 364 14.90 9.21 0.74
CA ARG A 364 13.74 9.59 -0.06
C ARG A 364 12.44 8.97 0.45
N ASN A 365 12.45 7.67 0.73
CA ASN A 365 11.28 6.95 1.23
C ASN A 365 10.87 7.44 2.62
N ARG A 366 11.83 7.82 3.49
CA ARG A 366 11.50 8.39 4.82
C ARG A 366 10.93 9.80 4.71
N LEU A 367 11.49 10.64 3.83
CA LEU A 367 10.93 11.98 3.58
C LEU A 367 9.50 11.88 3.05
N PHE A 368 9.24 10.94 2.14
CA PHE A 368 7.89 10.70 1.64
C PHE A 368 6.96 10.20 2.76
N GLY A 369 7.36 9.19 3.54
CA GLY A 369 6.61 8.71 4.71
C GLY A 369 6.32 9.80 5.75
N MET A 370 7.28 10.67 6.05
CA MET A 370 7.04 11.81 6.95
C MET A 370 6.04 12.81 6.37
N SER A 371 6.08 13.07 5.05
CA SER A 371 5.09 13.94 4.42
C SER A 371 3.68 13.33 4.44
N LEU A 372 3.57 12.01 4.31
CA LEU A 372 2.30 11.28 4.47
C LEU A 372 1.77 11.40 5.90
N ALA A 373 2.66 11.32 6.91
CA ALA A 373 2.28 11.50 8.31
C ALA A 373 1.75 12.91 8.58
N VAL A 374 2.41 13.93 8.01
CA VAL A 374 1.96 15.33 8.10
C VAL A 374 0.59 15.49 7.45
N VAL A 375 0.37 14.91 6.27
CA VAL A 375 -0.93 14.96 5.60
C VAL A 375 -2.01 14.25 6.40
N LEU A 376 -1.76 13.04 6.90
CA LEU A 376 -2.70 12.29 7.74
C LEU A 376 -3.15 13.12 8.95
N VAL A 377 -2.19 13.65 9.71
CA VAL A 377 -2.47 14.47 10.89
C VAL A 377 -3.21 15.75 10.48
N SER A 378 -2.85 16.32 9.33
CA SER A 378 -3.49 17.54 8.85
C SER A 378 -4.95 17.31 8.47
N CYS A 379 -5.24 16.21 7.77
CA CYS A 379 -6.61 15.83 7.42
C CYS A 379 -7.46 15.61 8.68
N VAL A 380 -6.93 14.96 9.71
CA VAL A 380 -7.69 14.71 10.95
C VAL A 380 -7.92 16.00 11.76
N VAL A 381 -6.88 16.85 11.92
CA VAL A 381 -6.96 18.04 12.78
C VAL A 381 -7.69 19.21 12.12
N TRP A 382 -7.53 19.38 10.80
CA TRP A 382 -8.10 20.47 10.01
C TRP A 382 -9.10 19.97 8.96
N CYS A 383 -9.80 18.86 9.23
CA CYS A 383 -10.74 18.26 8.28
C CYS A 383 -11.75 19.29 7.77
N GLU A 384 -12.36 20.03 8.68
CA GLU A 384 -13.43 20.97 8.36
C GLU A 384 -12.94 22.14 7.48
N GLU A 385 -11.75 22.67 7.76
CA GLU A 385 -11.13 23.70 6.93
C GLU A 385 -10.72 23.16 5.56
N LEU A 386 -10.31 21.89 5.48
CA LEU A 386 -9.96 21.23 4.22
C LEU A 386 -11.21 20.91 3.38
N MET A 387 -12.33 20.53 4.00
CA MET A 387 -13.61 20.33 3.31
C MET A 387 -14.03 21.62 2.60
N ALA A 388 -13.85 22.77 3.23
CA ALA A 388 -14.17 24.06 2.60
C ALA A 388 -13.28 24.42 1.39
N VAL A 389 -12.12 23.78 1.24
CA VAL A 389 -11.17 24.03 0.14
C VAL A 389 -11.26 22.98 -0.96
N VAL A 390 -11.57 21.74 -0.59
CA VAL A 390 -11.41 20.55 -1.44
C VAL A 390 -12.73 19.83 -1.71
N GLY A 391 -13.75 20.05 -0.86
CA GLY A 391 -15.09 19.50 -0.97
C GLY A 391 -15.80 20.00 -2.23
N ASN A 392 -16.54 19.11 -2.87
CA ASN A 392 -17.22 19.40 -4.13
C ASN A 392 -18.56 20.12 -3.93
N GLU A 393 -19.18 19.95 -2.76
CA GLU A 393 -20.53 20.45 -2.49
C GLU A 393 -20.56 21.94 -2.13
N GLY A 394 -19.50 22.46 -1.50
CA GLY A 394 -19.41 23.87 -1.08
C GLY A 394 -19.38 24.91 -2.21
N ASP A 395 -19.00 24.52 -3.44
CA ASP A 395 -18.89 25.42 -4.60
C ASP A 395 -20.21 25.56 -5.39
N GLN A 396 -21.26 24.82 -5.04
CA GLN A 396 -22.55 24.92 -5.74
C GLN A 396 -23.26 26.24 -5.38
N LYS A 397 -23.71 26.97 -6.41
CA LYS A 397 -24.41 28.26 -6.27
C LYS A 397 -25.60 28.15 -5.30
N GLY A 398 -25.49 28.81 -4.14
CA GLY A 398 -26.51 28.78 -3.09
C GLY A 398 -26.12 27.98 -1.84
N PHE A 399 -24.91 27.39 -1.83
CA PHE A 399 -24.35 26.63 -0.72
C PHE A 399 -23.13 27.30 -0.07
N ASP A 400 -22.96 28.62 -0.27
CA ASP A 400 -21.80 29.38 0.21
C ASP A 400 -21.56 29.14 1.72
N GLY A 401 -20.46 28.43 2.03
CA GLY A 401 -20.03 28.16 3.39
C GLY A 401 -20.55 26.87 4.03
N MET A 402 -21.32 26.04 3.31
CA MET A 402 -21.70 24.71 3.78
C MET A 402 -20.52 23.74 3.75
N ARG A 403 -20.49 22.82 4.72
CA ARG A 403 -19.46 21.79 4.88
C ARG A 403 -20.13 20.45 5.21
N PRO A 404 -20.81 19.84 4.23
CA PRO A 404 -21.57 18.62 4.46
C PRO A 404 -20.64 17.46 4.83
N CYS A 405 -21.06 16.59 5.74
CA CYS A 405 -20.26 15.44 6.20
C CYS A 405 -19.81 14.52 5.04
N SER A 406 -20.54 14.50 3.92
CA SER A 406 -20.15 13.77 2.71
C SER A 406 -18.80 14.20 2.13
N ASP A 407 -18.39 15.46 2.31
CA ASP A 407 -17.10 15.97 1.83
C ASP A 407 -15.89 15.41 2.64
N VAL A 408 -16.12 14.65 3.72
CA VAL A 408 -15.05 13.94 4.44
C VAL A 408 -14.32 12.97 3.52
N LEU A 409 -15.06 12.26 2.65
CA LEU A 409 -14.49 11.37 1.64
C LEU A 409 -13.55 12.13 0.72
N ASP A 410 -14.00 13.28 0.22
CA ASP A 410 -13.21 14.15 -0.66
C ASP A 410 -11.92 14.61 0.02
N VAL A 411 -11.94 14.94 1.31
CA VAL A 411 -10.71 15.28 2.06
C VAL A 411 -9.80 14.07 2.23
N ALA A 412 -10.36 12.92 2.61
CA ALA A 412 -9.60 11.68 2.83
C ALA A 412 -8.89 11.21 1.55
N GLU A 413 -9.51 11.38 0.37
CA GLU A 413 -8.93 10.96 -0.90
C GLU A 413 -8.10 12.05 -1.57
N ARG A 414 -8.67 13.24 -1.80
CA ARG A 414 -8.07 14.25 -2.67
C ARG A 414 -6.83 14.88 -2.05
N VAL A 415 -6.80 15.08 -0.72
CA VAL A 415 -5.64 15.71 -0.07
C VAL A 415 -4.39 14.81 -0.16
N PRO A 416 -4.43 13.51 0.18
CA PRO A 416 -3.34 12.60 -0.11
C PRO A 416 -3.00 12.54 -1.61
N MET A 417 -4.00 12.50 -2.50
CA MET A 417 -3.74 12.49 -3.95
C MET A 417 -2.95 13.72 -4.43
N LEU A 418 -3.29 14.92 -3.94
CA LEU A 418 -2.54 16.15 -4.24
C LEU A 418 -1.08 16.05 -3.77
N LEU A 419 -0.83 15.49 -2.57
CA LEU A 419 0.53 15.21 -2.10
C LEU A 419 1.24 14.21 -3.04
N GLY A 420 0.54 13.17 -3.47
CA GLY A 420 1.02 12.19 -4.44
C GLY A 420 1.46 12.82 -5.76
N ILE A 421 0.66 13.74 -6.30
CA ILE A 421 0.96 14.49 -7.53
C ILE A 421 2.21 15.36 -7.32
N ILE A 422 2.29 16.10 -6.21
CA ILE A 422 3.45 16.93 -5.88
C ILE A 422 4.71 16.06 -5.81
N TRP A 423 4.67 14.94 -5.08
CA TRP A 423 5.80 14.03 -4.97
C TRP A 423 6.18 13.40 -6.30
N PHE A 424 5.21 12.99 -7.10
CA PHE A 424 5.47 12.49 -8.45
C PHE A 424 6.24 13.53 -9.28
N VAL A 425 5.81 14.79 -9.28
CA VAL A 425 6.50 15.88 -9.99
C VAL A 425 7.91 16.10 -9.43
N VAL A 426 8.08 16.15 -8.11
CA VAL A 426 9.38 16.32 -7.44
C VAL A 426 10.34 15.18 -7.81
N LEU A 427 9.86 13.94 -7.75
CA LEU A 427 10.66 12.75 -8.08
C LEU A 427 11.05 12.73 -9.55
N LYS A 428 10.13 13.09 -10.45
CA LYS A 428 10.43 13.22 -11.87
C LYS A 428 11.46 14.32 -12.15
N TYR A 429 11.35 15.46 -11.46
CA TYR A 429 12.34 16.53 -11.58
C TYR A 429 13.73 16.10 -11.10
N GLN A 430 13.81 15.39 -9.97
CA GLN A 430 15.07 14.84 -9.45
C GLN A 430 15.69 13.78 -10.38
N ASP A 431 14.88 12.87 -10.93
CA ASP A 431 15.35 11.86 -11.89
C ASP A 431 15.85 12.52 -13.20
N ASN A 432 15.19 13.58 -13.66
CA ASN A 432 15.59 14.32 -14.87
C ASN A 432 16.91 15.07 -14.71
N LEU A 433 17.20 15.62 -13.53
CA LEU A 433 18.48 16.28 -13.26
C LEU A 433 19.68 15.31 -13.29
N ASN A 434 19.43 14.00 -13.17
CA ASN A 434 20.46 12.97 -13.17
C ASN A 434 20.60 12.20 -14.49
N ILE A 435 19.67 12.32 -15.45
CA ILE A 435 19.61 11.44 -16.63
C ILE A 435 19.78 12.23 -17.94
N LYS A 436 20.80 11.86 -18.72
CA LYS A 436 21.11 12.37 -20.08
C LYS A 436 20.35 11.67 -21.23
N ASP A 437 19.41 10.75 -20.96
CA ASP A 437 18.84 9.86 -21.98
C ASP A 437 17.33 10.03 -22.31
N LYS A 438 17.06 10.14 -23.62
CA LYS A 438 15.77 10.45 -24.29
C LYS A 438 14.68 9.36 -24.23
N PHE A 439 15.02 8.09 -24.00
CA PHE A 439 14.03 7.00 -24.05
C PHE A 439 13.09 7.03 -22.83
N THR A 440 13.58 7.53 -21.71
CA THR A 440 12.83 7.75 -20.49
C THR A 440 11.71 8.78 -20.70
N ASP A 441 11.88 9.76 -21.59
CA ASP A 441 10.90 10.84 -21.80
C ASP A 441 9.62 10.37 -22.50
N MET A 442 9.70 9.34 -23.34
CA MET A 442 8.54 8.80 -24.06
C MET A 442 7.64 7.96 -23.14
N LEU A 443 8.24 7.12 -22.28
CA LEU A 443 7.49 6.36 -21.27
C LEU A 443 6.98 7.26 -20.12
N LYS A 444 7.64 8.40 -19.85
CA LYS A 444 7.19 9.38 -18.85
C LYS A 444 5.83 10.02 -19.20
N GLY A 445 5.59 10.33 -20.48
CA GLY A 445 4.31 10.88 -20.93
C GLY A 445 3.16 9.89 -20.79
N ALA A 446 3.36 8.65 -21.26
CA ALA A 446 2.34 7.60 -21.19
C ALA A 446 2.09 7.12 -19.75
N GLY A 447 3.15 6.99 -18.93
CA GLY A 447 3.02 6.58 -17.53
C GLY A 447 2.32 7.61 -16.66
N ALA A 448 2.59 8.91 -16.84
CA ALA A 448 1.88 9.97 -16.13
C ALA A 448 0.39 10.01 -16.55
N LEU A 449 0.10 9.86 -17.85
CA LEU A 449 -1.27 9.81 -18.35
C LEU A 449 -2.01 8.56 -17.86
N ALA A 450 -1.35 7.40 -17.79
CA ALA A 450 -1.91 6.16 -17.27
C ALA A 450 -2.13 6.23 -15.76
N VAL A 451 -1.25 6.89 -14.99
CA VAL A 451 -1.46 7.15 -13.56
C VAL A 451 -2.66 8.07 -13.35
N VAL A 452 -2.75 9.19 -14.08
CA VAL A 452 -3.89 10.11 -14.00
C VAL A 452 -5.19 9.43 -14.48
N ALA A 453 -5.12 8.63 -15.55
CA ALA A 453 -6.26 7.86 -16.04
C ALA A 453 -6.67 6.76 -15.06
N MET A 454 -5.74 6.06 -14.41
CA MET A 454 -6.04 5.10 -13.34
C MET A 454 -6.56 5.80 -12.09
N MET A 455 -6.12 7.01 -11.76
CA MET A 455 -6.69 7.79 -10.65
C MET A 455 -8.15 8.18 -10.96
N GLY A 456 -8.43 8.67 -12.17
CA GLY A 456 -9.81 8.97 -12.60
C GLY A 456 -10.67 7.72 -12.82
N GLN A 457 -10.08 6.62 -13.27
CA GLN A 457 -10.77 5.36 -13.50
C GLN A 457 -10.93 4.53 -12.24
N VAL A 458 -10.07 4.61 -11.22
CA VAL A 458 -10.31 3.94 -9.92
C VAL A 458 -11.51 4.60 -9.25
N GLY A 459 -11.59 5.94 -9.22
CA GLY A 459 -12.81 6.63 -8.78
C GLY A 459 -14.06 6.21 -9.58
N MET A 460 -13.95 6.07 -10.91
CA MET A 460 -15.08 5.58 -11.72
C MET A 460 -15.37 4.07 -11.58
N PHE A 461 -14.37 3.18 -11.49
CA PHE A 461 -14.55 1.73 -11.36
C PHE A 461 -14.97 1.33 -9.95
N LEU A 462 -14.67 2.13 -8.92
CA LEU A 462 -15.27 1.98 -7.59
C LEU A 462 -16.75 2.38 -7.63
N HIS A 463 -17.07 3.50 -8.27
CA HIS A 463 -18.48 3.89 -8.46
C HIS A 463 -19.27 2.91 -9.34
N PHE A 464 -18.68 2.31 -10.38
CA PHE A 464 -19.38 1.39 -11.30
C PHE A 464 -19.23 -0.09 -10.96
N GLY A 465 -18.14 -0.52 -10.34
CA GLY A 465 -17.88 -1.92 -9.98
C GLY A 465 -18.58 -2.34 -8.69
N ILE A 466 -19.00 -1.40 -7.86
CA ILE A 466 -19.90 -1.65 -6.73
C ILE A 466 -21.38 -1.60 -7.19
N ALA A 467 -21.67 -0.98 -8.35
CA ALA A 467 -23.00 -0.92 -8.96
C ALA A 467 -23.38 -2.18 -9.80
N ALA A 468 -22.53 -3.21 -9.84
CA ALA A 468 -22.76 -4.50 -10.51
C ALA A 468 -22.58 -5.64 -9.51
#